data_AF-A0AAD5VBN5-F1
#
_entry.id   AF-A0AAD5VBN5-F1
#
_cell.length_a   1.000
_cell.length_b   1.000
_cell.length_c   1.000
_cell.angle_alpha   90.00
_cell.angle_beta   90.00
_cell.angle_gamma   90.00
#
_symmetry.space_group_name_H-M   'P 1'
#
loop_
_entity.id
_entity.type
_entity.pdbx_description
1 polymer ?
#
loop_
_entity_poly.entity_id
_entity_poly.type
_entity_poly.pdbx_seq_one_letter_code
_entity_poly.pdbx_strand_id
1 'polypeptide(L)'
;MWTYVAGEKRLPVQWSSWLTHTRIQPPTIEVRMQFWKTASLFTYAQGYMQELIADLERQKRVLMNAAMIEARDREAVAQLSVGSSHQSLPLPRSPATEAPVQSTREDSQSAPDPSPVIASSPSPKEATQQPDPWSQARPDETQSWSPRVIRRGT
;
A
#
# COMPACT_ATOMS: atom_id res chain seq x y z
N MET A 1 -16.82 28.91 10.99
CA MET A 1 -17.23 30.01 11.89
C MET A 1 -17.70 29.50 13.26
N TRP A 2 -18.34 28.33 13.34
CA TRP A 2 -18.90 27.75 14.57
C TRP A 2 -17.90 27.20 15.62
N THR A 3 -16.64 26.95 15.25
CA THR A 3 -15.61 26.38 16.15
C THR A 3 -15.21 27.30 17.31
N TYR A 4 -15.52 28.60 17.23
CA TYR A 4 -15.19 29.57 18.29
C TYR A 4 -16.24 29.65 19.39
N VAL A 5 -17.48 29.23 19.12
CA VAL A 5 -18.57 29.23 20.12
C VAL A 5 -18.44 28.01 21.05
N ALA A 6 -17.89 26.90 20.55
CA ALA A 6 -17.67 25.69 21.31
C ALA A 6 -16.45 25.75 22.28
N GLY A 7 -15.73 26.87 22.36
CA GLY A 7 -14.59 27.05 23.27
C GLY A 7 -13.31 26.29 22.88
N GLU A 8 -13.31 25.56 21.77
CA GLU A 8 -12.19 24.71 21.34
C GLU A 8 -10.98 25.51 20.87
N LYS A 9 -11.19 26.74 20.39
CA LYS A 9 -10.12 27.67 20.00
C LYS A 9 -10.22 28.98 20.79
N ARG A 10 -9.18 29.28 21.56
CA ARG A 10 -9.05 30.55 22.28
C ARG A 10 -8.87 31.71 21.30
N LEU A 11 -9.72 32.72 21.42
CA LEU A 11 -9.55 33.98 20.68
C LEU A 11 -8.25 34.67 21.13
N PRO A 12 -7.53 35.35 20.22
CA PRO A 12 -6.41 36.17 20.62
C PRO A 12 -6.87 37.24 21.63
N VAL A 13 -6.04 37.52 22.63
CA VAL A 13 -6.36 38.42 23.77
C VAL A 13 -6.88 39.79 23.31
N GLN A 14 -6.40 40.29 22.18
CA GLN A 14 -6.84 41.57 21.62
C GLN A 14 -8.33 41.58 21.23
N TRP A 15 -8.87 40.44 20.77
CA TRP A 15 -10.28 40.31 20.41
C TRP A 15 -11.17 40.10 21.62
N SER A 16 -10.70 39.37 22.64
CA SER A 16 -11.47 39.25 23.88
C SER A 16 -11.56 40.59 24.60
N SER A 17 -10.50 41.42 24.61
CA SER A 17 -10.55 42.78 25.18
C SER A 17 -11.49 43.73 24.42
N TRP A 18 -11.64 43.58 23.10
CA TRP A 18 -12.60 44.36 22.33
C TRP A 18 -14.04 43.88 22.56
N LEU A 19 -14.28 42.57 22.55
CA LEU A 19 -15.60 41.97 22.80
C LEU A 19 -16.10 42.20 24.23
N THR A 20 -15.19 42.30 25.20
CA THR A 20 -15.51 42.67 26.59
C THR A 20 -15.58 44.19 26.81
N HIS A 21 -15.54 44.98 25.73
CA HIS A 21 -15.64 46.45 25.74
C HIS A 21 -14.56 47.15 26.61
N THR A 22 -13.44 46.48 26.90
CA THR A 22 -12.31 47.09 27.61
C THR A 22 -11.45 47.95 26.68
N ARG A 23 -11.66 47.86 25.36
CA ARG A 23 -11.03 48.72 24.36
C ARG A 23 -12.07 49.34 23.44
N ILE A 24 -11.98 50.65 23.26
CA ILE A 24 -12.87 51.45 22.41
C ILE A 24 -12.56 51.26 20.91
N GLN A 25 -11.28 51.09 20.57
CA GLN A 25 -10.87 50.94 19.17
C GLN A 25 -10.76 49.46 18.78
N PRO A 26 -11.39 49.04 17.65
CA PRO A 26 -11.28 47.68 17.16
C PRO A 26 -9.85 47.40 16.66
N PRO A 27 -9.34 46.17 16.79
CA PRO A 27 -8.06 45.80 16.20
C PRO A 27 -8.10 45.93 14.68
N THR A 28 -7.06 46.49 14.07
CA THR A 28 -6.94 46.64 12.61
C THR A 28 -6.83 45.26 11.94
N ILE A 29 -7.60 45.08 10.86
CA ILE A 29 -7.71 43.81 10.11
C ILE A 29 -6.34 43.35 9.57
N GLU A 30 -5.42 44.27 9.33
CA GLU A 30 -4.06 43.99 8.85
C GLU A 30 -3.27 43.09 9.80
N VAL A 31 -3.37 43.31 11.13
CA VAL A 31 -2.69 42.50 12.14
C VAL A 31 -3.18 41.04 12.08
N ARG A 32 -4.46 40.83 11.77
CA ARG A 32 -5.05 39.51 11.60
C ARG A 32 -4.54 38.83 10.33
N MET A 33 -4.46 39.53 9.20
CA MET A 33 -3.92 38.93 7.98
C MET A 33 -2.48 38.46 8.15
N GLN A 34 -1.65 39.18 8.91
CA GLN A 34 -0.27 38.79 9.18
C GLN A 34 -0.18 37.50 10.01
N PHE A 35 -1.02 37.37 11.05
CA PHE A 35 -1.03 36.15 11.89
C PHE A 35 -1.46 34.90 11.11
N TRP A 36 -2.42 35.03 10.18
CA TRP A 36 -2.87 33.91 9.36
C TRP A 36 -1.84 33.55 8.26
N LYS A 37 -1.13 34.54 7.72
CA LYS A 37 -0.03 34.31 6.77
C LYS A 37 1.11 33.53 7.42
N THR A 38 1.53 33.88 8.63
CA THR A 38 2.60 33.16 9.34
C THR A 38 2.18 31.77 9.80
N ALA A 39 0.95 31.63 10.32
CA ALA A 39 0.42 30.33 10.72
C ALA A 39 0.25 29.37 9.53
N SER A 40 -0.19 29.89 8.37
CA SER A 40 -0.37 29.08 7.15
C SER A 40 0.96 28.65 6.51
N LEU A 41 1.98 29.50 6.55
CA LEU A 41 3.30 29.16 6.02
C LEU A 41 3.99 28.10 6.89
N PHE A 42 3.78 28.13 8.21
CA PHE A 42 4.35 27.15 9.12
C PHE A 42 3.81 25.73 8.86
N THR A 43 2.50 25.58 8.64
CA THR A 43 1.91 24.26 8.35
C THR A 43 2.34 23.71 6.99
N TYR A 44 2.46 24.57 5.98
CA TYR A 44 2.98 24.18 4.66
C TYR A 44 4.44 23.74 4.74
N ALA A 45 5.28 24.50 5.46
CA ALA A 45 6.69 24.15 5.65
C ALA A 45 6.84 22.83 6.42
N GLN A 46 5.99 22.58 7.42
CA GLN A 46 6.01 21.34 8.18
C GLN A 46 5.61 20.12 7.35
N GLY A 47 4.58 20.24 6.50
CA GLY A 47 4.18 19.17 5.58
C GLY A 47 5.26 18.87 4.53
N TYR A 48 5.85 19.92 3.95
CA TYR A 48 6.92 19.79 2.96
C TYR A 48 8.19 19.11 3.53
N MET A 49 8.54 19.41 4.79
CA MET A 49 9.67 18.75 5.44
C MET A 49 9.44 17.25 5.64
N GLN A 50 8.23 16.85 6.03
CA GLN A 50 7.89 15.43 6.21
C GLN A 50 7.92 14.66 4.90
N GLU A 51 7.44 15.27 3.82
CA GLU A 51 7.49 14.69 2.49
C GLU A 51 8.93 14.44 2.04
N LEU A 52 9.82 15.43 2.21
CA LEU A 52 11.25 15.28 1.89
C LEU A 52 11.92 14.14 2.68
N ILE A 53 11.58 13.98 3.96
CA ILE A 53 12.11 12.87 4.78
C ILE A 53 11.61 11.52 4.25
N ALA A 54 10.31 11.43 3.94
CA ALA A 54 9.72 10.21 3.40
C ALA A 54 10.33 9.83 2.05
N ASP A 55 10.63 10.83 1.21
CA ASP A 55 11.21 10.60 -0.12
C ASP A 55 12.66 10.12 -0.02
N LEU A 56 13.45 10.69 0.90
CA LEU A 56 14.80 10.19 1.20
C LEU A 56 14.80 8.74 1.70
N GLU A 57 13.85 8.36 2.56
CA GLU A 57 13.72 6.98 3.03
C GLU A 57 13.33 6.02 1.89
N ARG A 58 12.40 6.45 1.03
CA ARG A 58 12.01 5.71 -0.18
C ARG A 58 13.22 5.50 -1.09
N GLN A 59 14.01 6.53 -1.36
CA GLN A 59 15.22 6.42 -2.18
C GLN A 59 16.20 5.40 -1.61
N LYS A 60 16.44 5.42 -0.29
CA LYS A 60 17.30 4.43 0.37
C LYS A 60 16.80 3.00 0.19
N ARG A 61 15.49 2.77 0.36
CA ARG A 61 14.89 1.44 0.13
C ARG A 61 15.02 0.98 -1.32
N VAL A 62 14.77 1.87 -2.28
CA VAL A 62 14.89 1.56 -3.70
C VAL A 62 16.34 1.21 -4.05
N LEU A 63 17.32 1.98 -3.58
CA LEU A 63 18.73 1.72 -3.82
C LEU A 63 19.16 0.36 -3.23
N MET A 64 18.76 0.06 -1.99
CA MET A 64 19.03 -1.24 -1.37
C MET A 64 18.40 -2.39 -2.15
N ASN A 65 17.13 -2.27 -2.55
CA ASN A 65 16.45 -3.30 -3.33
C ASN A 65 17.10 -3.50 -4.71
N ALA A 66 17.49 -2.41 -5.37
CA ALA A 66 18.19 -2.46 -6.65
C ALA A 66 19.54 -3.20 -6.50
N ALA A 67 20.31 -2.90 -5.45
CA ALA A 67 21.57 -3.58 -5.18
C ALA A 67 21.39 -5.08 -4.92
N MET A 68 20.33 -5.48 -4.21
CA MET A 68 20.02 -6.90 -4.00
C MET A 68 19.62 -7.62 -5.30
N ILE A 69 18.83 -6.97 -6.16
CA ILE A 69 18.44 -7.52 -7.46
C ILE A 69 19.67 -7.68 -8.34
N GLU A 70 20.53 -6.65 -8.43
CA GLU A 70 21.74 -6.71 -9.23
C GLU A 70 22.70 -7.81 -8.75
N ALA A 71 22.82 -8.01 -7.43
CA ALA A 71 23.60 -9.11 -6.87
C ALA A 71 23.05 -10.47 -7.32
N ARG A 72 21.73 -10.67 -7.26
CA ARG A 72 21.09 -11.89 -7.75
C ARG A 72 21.24 -12.09 -9.26
N ASP A 73 21.15 -11.02 -10.04
CA ASP A 73 21.32 -11.08 -11.49
C ASP A 73 22.75 -11.50 -11.86
N ARG A 74 23.77 -11.01 -11.14
CA ARG A 74 25.15 -11.46 -11.34
C ARG A 74 25.32 -12.96 -11.03
N GLU A 75 24.71 -13.43 -9.96
CA GLU A 75 24.73 -14.86 -9.61
C GLU A 75 24.02 -15.71 -10.66
N ALA A 76 22.86 -15.27 -11.16
CA ALA A 76 22.12 -15.96 -12.20
C ALA A 76 22.91 -16.06 -13.52
N VAL A 77 23.58 -14.98 -13.92
CA VAL A 77 24.46 -14.97 -15.10
C VAL A 77 25.63 -15.94 -14.92
N ALA A 78 26.27 -15.95 -13.75
CA ALA A 78 27.37 -16.87 -13.46
C ALA A 78 26.90 -18.34 -13.46
N GLN A 79 25.70 -18.63 -12.94
CA GLN A 79 25.13 -19.97 -12.98
C GLN A 79 24.80 -20.42 -14.42
N LEU A 80 24.27 -19.52 -15.24
CA LEU A 80 24.00 -19.81 -16.66
C LEU A 80 25.28 -20.10 -17.44
N SER A 81 26.39 -19.38 -17.18
CA SER A 81 27.66 -19.66 -17.87
C SER A 81 28.24 -21.04 -17.50
N VAL A 82 28.07 -21.47 -16.24
CA VAL A 82 28.53 -22.79 -15.78
C VAL A 82 27.60 -23.92 -16.27
N GLY A 83 26.27 -23.69 -16.27
CA GLY A 83 25.28 -24.67 -16.71
C GLY A 83 25.16 -24.84 -18.24
N SER A 84 25.55 -23.82 -19.02
CA SER A 84 25.45 -23.84 -20.49
C SER A 84 26.42 -24.81 -21.19
N SER A 85 27.35 -25.46 -20.46
CA SER A 85 28.25 -26.45 -21.05
C SER A 85 27.65 -27.85 -21.23
N HIS A 86 26.42 -28.10 -20.75
CA HIS A 86 25.83 -29.46 -20.77
C HIS A 86 24.56 -29.64 -21.61
N GLN A 87 24.13 -28.65 -22.41
CA GLN A 87 22.90 -28.76 -23.21
C GLN A 87 23.09 -28.56 -24.71
N SER A 88 24.09 -29.24 -25.29
CA SER A 88 24.01 -29.61 -26.71
C SER A 88 23.20 -30.89 -26.84
N LEU A 89 21.86 -30.79 -26.73
CA LEU A 89 20.96 -31.88 -27.12
C LEU A 89 20.79 -31.85 -28.66
N PRO A 90 20.98 -32.98 -29.37
CA PRO A 90 20.85 -33.04 -30.82
C PRO A 90 19.38 -32.91 -31.22
N LEU A 91 19.08 -32.01 -32.16
CA LEU A 91 17.76 -31.92 -32.81
C LEU A 91 17.44 -33.26 -33.50
N PRO A 92 16.32 -33.94 -33.16
CA PRO A 92 15.72 -34.91 -34.06
C PRO A 92 14.93 -34.12 -35.12
N ARG A 93 15.52 -34.03 -36.30
CA ARG A 93 14.86 -33.62 -37.53
C ARG A 93 13.85 -34.70 -37.90
N SER A 94 12.55 -34.39 -37.89
CA SER A 94 11.56 -35.18 -38.62
C SER A 94 10.41 -34.31 -39.16
N PRO A 95 9.82 -34.72 -40.30
CA PRO A 95 9.17 -33.83 -41.24
C PRO A 95 7.64 -33.76 -41.07
N ALA A 96 7.07 -32.79 -41.77
CA ALA A 96 5.65 -32.50 -41.95
C ALA A 96 4.73 -33.72 -42.01
N THR A 97 3.58 -33.65 -41.34
CA THR A 97 2.34 -34.31 -41.75
C THR A 97 1.15 -33.50 -41.22
N GLU A 98 0.19 -33.30 -42.12
CA GLU A 98 -0.99 -32.45 -42.07
C GLU A 98 -2.00 -32.84 -40.97
N ALA A 99 -2.87 -31.88 -40.65
CA ALA A 99 -4.06 -32.03 -39.81
C ALA A 99 -5.07 -33.07 -40.38
N PRO A 100 -6.06 -33.57 -39.60
CA PRO A 100 -7.31 -32.81 -39.43
C PRO A 100 -8.09 -32.98 -38.10
N VAL A 101 -8.88 -31.92 -37.84
CA VAL A 101 -10.09 -31.71 -37.03
C VAL A 101 -10.93 -32.95 -36.62
N GLN A 102 -11.32 -33.05 -35.33
CA GLN A 102 -12.69 -33.28 -34.78
C GLN A 102 -12.62 -33.55 -33.26
N SER A 103 -13.21 -32.69 -32.44
CA SER A 103 -14.51 -32.85 -31.75
C SER A 103 -14.52 -33.92 -30.65
N THR A 104 -14.74 -33.53 -29.37
CA THR A 104 -15.82 -34.04 -28.49
C THR A 104 -15.82 -33.26 -27.17
N ARG A 105 -17.04 -32.91 -26.78
CA ARG A 105 -17.49 -32.22 -25.57
C ARG A 105 -18.00 -33.33 -24.64
N GLU A 106 -17.55 -33.42 -23.39
CA GLU A 106 -18.19 -34.12 -22.26
C GLU A 106 -17.29 -33.86 -21.03
N ASP A 107 -17.67 -32.97 -20.11
CA ASP A 107 -18.63 -33.13 -19.01
C ASP A 107 -18.10 -33.98 -17.84
N SER A 108 -18.05 -33.30 -16.68
CA SER A 108 -18.15 -33.83 -15.31
C SER A 108 -17.36 -35.08 -14.91
N GLN A 109 -16.32 -34.88 -14.09
CA GLN A 109 -16.01 -35.83 -13.02
C GLN A 109 -15.47 -35.13 -11.76
N SER A 110 -16.36 -35.05 -10.78
CA SER A 110 -16.08 -34.90 -9.35
C SER A 110 -15.09 -35.95 -8.85
N ALA A 111 -14.17 -35.57 -7.96
CA ALA A 111 -13.75 -36.28 -6.74
C ALA A 111 -12.65 -35.44 -6.02
N PRO A 112 -12.20 -35.80 -4.80
CA PRO A 112 -12.77 -35.27 -3.57
C PRO A 112 -11.76 -34.51 -2.71
N ASP A 113 -12.34 -33.80 -1.76
CA ASP A 113 -11.76 -33.18 -0.57
C ASP A 113 -10.76 -34.08 0.18
N PRO A 114 -9.53 -33.60 0.49
CA PRO A 114 -8.76 -34.13 1.60
C PRO A 114 -8.88 -33.18 2.81
N SER A 115 -9.83 -33.47 3.69
CA SER A 115 -9.72 -33.09 5.10
C SER A 115 -8.58 -33.86 5.76
N PRO A 116 -7.62 -33.22 6.45
CA PRO A 116 -6.87 -33.88 7.50
C PRO A 116 -7.50 -33.63 8.87
N VAL A 117 -7.86 -34.74 9.50
CA VAL A 117 -8.36 -34.87 10.86
C VAL A 117 -7.27 -34.50 11.87
N ILE A 118 -7.56 -33.46 12.65
CA ILE A 118 -7.31 -33.27 14.10
C ILE A 118 -6.21 -34.14 14.73
N ALA A 119 -5.10 -33.49 15.11
CA ALA A 119 -4.26 -33.92 16.22
C ALA A 119 -4.40 -32.91 17.37
N SER A 120 -5.38 -33.14 18.23
CA SER A 120 -5.49 -32.46 19.52
C SER A 120 -4.43 -33.02 20.48
N SER A 121 -3.45 -32.21 20.84
CA SER A 121 -2.61 -32.42 22.03
C SER A 121 -3.18 -31.63 23.21
N PRO A 122 -3.32 -32.21 24.42
CA PRO A 122 -3.85 -31.52 25.58
C PRO A 122 -2.76 -30.88 26.47
N SER A 123 -2.88 -29.56 26.68
CA SER A 123 -2.61 -28.74 27.91
C SER A 123 -1.22 -28.81 28.63
N PRO A 124 -0.81 -27.88 29.54
CA PRO A 124 -1.52 -26.70 30.08
C PRO A 124 -0.69 -25.40 30.28
N LYS A 125 -1.42 -24.32 30.62
CA LYS A 125 -1.06 -23.11 31.41
C LYS A 125 -1.11 -21.75 30.67
N GLU A 126 -2.30 -21.17 30.70
CA GLU A 126 -2.57 -19.93 31.45
C GLU A 126 -1.54 -18.79 31.31
N ALA A 127 -1.74 -17.96 30.29
CA ALA A 127 -1.44 -16.54 30.35
C ALA A 127 -2.51 -15.80 29.53
N THR A 128 -3.27 -14.93 30.18
CA THR A 128 -4.30 -14.07 29.59
C THR A 128 -3.65 -13.13 28.57
N GLN A 129 -3.54 -13.56 27.31
CA GLN A 129 -3.18 -12.69 26.19
C GLN A 129 -4.46 -12.09 25.62
N GLN A 130 -4.58 -10.76 25.72
CA GLN A 130 -5.54 -10.01 24.92
C GLN A 130 -5.36 -10.40 23.44
N PRO A 131 -6.44 -10.72 22.70
CA PRO A 131 -6.32 -11.00 21.28
C PRO A 131 -5.82 -9.74 20.57
N ASP A 132 -4.64 -9.85 19.96
CA ASP A 132 -4.01 -8.80 19.18
C ASP A 132 -4.95 -8.40 18.00
N PRO A 133 -5.50 -7.16 17.97
CA PRO A 133 -6.51 -6.73 16.99
C PRO A 133 -6.05 -6.82 15.52
N TRP A 134 -4.75 -6.99 15.28
CA TRP A 134 -4.15 -7.07 13.95
C TRP A 134 -4.07 -8.52 13.41
N SER A 135 -4.38 -9.51 14.26
CA SER A 135 -4.35 -10.94 13.89
C SER A 135 -5.46 -11.35 12.91
N GLN A 136 -6.46 -10.49 12.69
CA GLN A 136 -7.61 -10.76 11.81
C GLN A 136 -7.43 -10.25 10.38
N ALA A 137 -6.23 -9.77 10.01
CA ALA A 137 -5.95 -9.43 8.63
C ALA A 137 -6.09 -10.70 7.78
N ARG A 138 -7.21 -10.80 7.05
CA ARG A 138 -7.43 -11.86 6.08
C ARG A 138 -6.26 -11.80 5.07
N PRO A 139 -5.71 -12.94 4.64
CA PRO A 139 -4.70 -12.93 3.59
C PRO A 139 -5.23 -12.14 2.40
N ASP A 140 -4.48 -11.12 2.00
CA ASP A 140 -4.82 -10.20 0.92
C ASP A 140 -4.71 -10.96 -0.41
N GLU A 141 -5.71 -11.79 -0.70
CA GLU A 141 -5.82 -12.46 -1.98
C GLU A 141 -6.15 -11.40 -3.02
N THR A 142 -5.21 -11.14 -3.92
CA THR A 142 -5.37 -10.22 -5.05
C THR A 142 -6.66 -10.54 -5.81
N GLN A 143 -7.67 -9.68 -5.68
CA GLN A 143 -8.88 -9.79 -6.49
C GLN A 143 -8.49 -9.76 -7.97
N SER A 144 -8.97 -10.73 -8.74
CA SER A 144 -8.73 -10.77 -10.18
C SER A 144 -9.39 -9.57 -10.86
N TRP A 145 -8.58 -8.72 -11.48
CA TRP A 145 -9.09 -7.59 -12.25
C TRP A 145 -9.78 -8.11 -13.50
N SER A 146 -11.11 -7.95 -13.56
CA SER A 146 -11.91 -8.29 -14.74
C SER A 146 -12.38 -7.02 -15.45
N PRO A 147 -12.00 -6.79 -16.72
CA PRO A 147 -12.41 -5.60 -17.46
C PRO A 147 -13.93 -5.63 -17.69
N ARG A 148 -14.63 -4.55 -17.30
CA ARG A 148 -16.08 -4.40 -17.51
C ARG A 148 -16.34 -3.63 -18.81
N VAL A 149 -17.10 -4.21 -19.73
CA VAL A 149 -17.57 -3.52 -20.95
C VAL A 149 -18.76 -2.64 -20.58
N ILE A 150 -18.57 -1.32 -20.56
CA ILE A 150 -19.64 -0.34 -20.33
C ILE A 150 -20.33 -0.06 -21.67
N ARG A 151 -21.56 -0.55 -21.85
CA ARG A 151 -22.41 -0.13 -22.98
C ARG A 151 -23.12 1.17 -22.61
N ARG A 152 -22.68 2.29 -23.19
CA ARG A 152 -23.48 3.54 -23.17
C ARG A 152 -24.60 3.40 -24.19
N GLY A 153 -25.83 3.71 -23.74
CA GLY A 153 -27.05 3.56 -24.53
C GLY A 153 -27.03 4.37 -25.82
N THR A 154 -27.73 3.81 -26.81
CA THR A 154 -28.11 4.37 -28.11
C THR A 154 -29.27 5.33 -27.99
#